data_AF-A0AB37YMM9-F1
#
_entry.id   AF-A0AB37YMM9-F1
#
_cell.length_a   1.000
_cell.length_b   1.000
_cell.length_c   1.000
_cell.angle_alpha   90.00
_cell.angle_beta   90.00
_cell.angle_gamma   90.00
#
_symmetry.space_group_name_H-M   'P 1'
#
loop_
_entity.id
_entity.type
_entity.pdbx_description
1 polymer ?
#
loop_
_entity_poly.entity_id
_entity_poly.type
_entity_poly.pdbx_seq_one_letter_code
_entity_poly.pdbx_strand_id
1 'polypeptide(L)'
;MAGVKGKAVYSYSTKGWESMDSYFPKMGKLIGGLCVLVILLSSFWLIWIGETNIRYSGDHKGTMPFWHKWVPVMIGILLIRFLPFHHKNYNPLQQFEPKRIMIQAIVLFLSGSLFTISLLTTNFEGMALQFWFMIFKIILLLFTPFMLLLFYKSNSKKERPKSVKAIENNRWYRFTPLIVIIIWGYFNFFSTFSTPFVSARMEPTVLILILLVGFLINSVLEEFFYRVWLQTRLELLLGTWPAILLTSLLWASWHIALHGSGHWDIDTATVIVNHGIVGLFLGYLWARYRKVWAIIIVHGLINAHPLQLIEILFT
;
A
#
# COMPACT_ATOMS: atom_id res chain seq x y z
N MET A 1 -40.83 35.40 32.67
CA MET A 1 -40.68 33.99 32.26
C MET A 1 -40.95 33.93 30.76
N ALA A 2 -39.90 34.00 29.95
CA ALA A 2 -39.16 32.85 29.38
C ALA A 2 -39.61 32.62 27.92
N GLY A 3 -38.82 33.18 27.01
CA GLY A 3 -38.94 32.97 25.57
C GLY A 3 -38.39 31.61 25.12
N VAL A 4 -38.91 31.12 24.01
CA VAL A 4 -38.43 29.93 23.29
C VAL A 4 -38.26 30.36 21.83
N LYS A 5 -37.10 30.93 21.47
CA LYS A 5 -35.94 30.29 20.82
C LYS A 5 -36.28 29.52 19.53
N GLY A 6 -35.77 30.10 18.44
CA GLY A 6 -35.92 29.64 17.07
C GLY A 6 -35.34 28.26 16.79
N LYS A 7 -35.99 27.56 15.86
CA LYS A 7 -35.49 26.34 15.23
C LYS A 7 -34.35 26.73 14.29
N ALA A 8 -33.12 26.42 14.69
CA ALA A 8 -31.98 26.39 13.78
C ALA A 8 -32.19 25.23 12.80
N VAL A 9 -32.53 25.56 11.56
CA VAL A 9 -32.53 24.62 10.43
C VAL A 9 -31.07 24.43 10.04
N TYR A 10 -30.49 23.29 10.41
CA TYR A 10 -29.19 22.88 9.89
C TYR A 10 -29.37 22.47 8.43
N SER A 11 -29.01 23.39 7.54
CA SER A 11 -28.83 23.14 6.10
C SER A 11 -27.67 22.17 5.91
N TYR A 12 -27.97 20.94 5.50
CA TYR A 12 -26.95 20.01 5.01
C TYR A 12 -26.57 20.42 3.59
N SER A 13 -25.42 21.09 3.47
CA SER A 13 -24.76 21.40 2.21
C SER A 13 -24.46 20.11 1.44
N THR A 14 -25.11 19.95 0.29
CA THR A 14 -24.84 18.96 -0.74
C THR A 14 -23.56 19.31 -1.49
N LYS A 15 -22.38 19.03 -0.91
CA LYS A 15 -21.11 19.07 -1.64
C LYS A 15 -20.53 17.68 -1.84
N GLY A 16 -20.33 17.34 -3.11
CA GLY A 16 -19.66 16.13 -3.54
C GLY A 16 -18.22 16.08 -3.01
N TRP A 17 -17.77 14.87 -2.69
CA TRP A 17 -16.35 14.51 -2.56
C TRP A 17 -15.45 15.41 -1.70
N GLU A 18 -15.97 16.07 -0.65
CA GLU A 18 -15.10 16.69 0.34
C GLU A 18 -14.40 15.60 1.15
N SER A 19 -13.07 15.60 1.03
CA SER A 19 -12.11 14.77 1.74
C SER A 19 -12.40 14.74 3.22
N MET A 20 -12.05 13.65 3.91
CA MET A 20 -11.93 13.69 5.38
C MET A 20 -11.10 14.93 5.75
N ASP A 21 -11.62 15.78 6.65
CA ASP A 21 -10.92 17.00 7.07
C ASP A 21 -9.58 16.61 7.71
N SER A 22 -8.52 16.71 6.90
CA SER A 22 -7.17 16.41 7.36
C SER A 22 -6.69 17.52 8.28
N TYR A 23 -5.83 17.20 9.24
CA TYR A 23 -5.29 18.22 10.15
C TYR A 23 -4.41 19.26 9.42
N PHE A 24 -3.77 18.88 8.30
CA PHE A 24 -2.87 19.75 7.54
C PHE A 24 -3.19 19.74 6.03
N PRO A 25 -4.34 20.32 5.60
CA PRO A 25 -4.82 20.19 4.22
C PRO A 25 -3.93 20.89 3.18
N LYS A 26 -3.31 22.03 3.53
CA LYS A 26 -2.37 22.73 2.64
C LYS A 26 -1.11 21.90 2.39
N MET A 27 -0.54 21.32 3.46
CA MET A 27 0.62 20.44 3.38
C MET A 27 0.28 19.16 2.62
N GLY A 28 -0.92 18.60 2.83
CA GLY A 28 -1.44 17.47 2.07
C GLY A 28 -1.47 17.74 0.55
N LYS A 29 -2.02 18.89 0.13
CA LYS A 29 -2.03 19.28 -1.29
C LYS A 29 -0.62 19.41 -1.88
N LEU A 30 0.30 20.05 -1.14
CA LEU A 30 1.69 20.21 -1.57
C LEU A 30 2.39 18.85 -1.73
N ILE A 31 2.33 18.00 -0.70
CA ILE A 31 2.94 16.66 -0.72
C ILE A 31 2.32 15.80 -1.82
N GLY A 32 0.99 15.82 -1.96
CA GLY A 32 0.30 15.10 -3.02
C GLY A 32 0.75 15.55 -4.42
N GLY A 33 0.86 16.86 -4.65
CA GLY A 33 1.36 17.42 -5.91
C GLY A 33 2.80 16.99 -6.21
N LEU A 34 3.69 17.03 -5.21
CA LEU A 34 5.08 16.58 -5.34
C LEU A 34 5.16 15.07 -5.67
N CYS A 35 4.35 14.23 -5.00
CA CYS A 35 4.34 12.79 -5.27
C CYS A 35 3.87 12.48 -6.70
N VAL A 36 2.83 13.17 -7.18
CA VAL A 36 2.35 13.03 -8.56
C VAL A 36 3.43 13.47 -9.55
N LEU A 37 4.09 14.60 -9.28
CA LEU A 37 5.18 15.08 -10.11
C LEU A 37 6.33 14.06 -10.20
N VAL A 38 6.73 13.45 -9.07
CA VAL A 38 7.76 12.40 -9.03
C VAL A 38 7.36 11.21 -9.90
N ILE A 39 6.12 10.73 -9.82
CA ILE A 39 5.64 9.61 -10.65
C ILE A 39 5.69 9.97 -12.14
N LEU A 40 5.20 11.15 -12.51
CA LEU A 40 5.16 11.61 -13.91
C LEU A 40 6.58 11.81 -14.47
N LEU A 41 7.48 12.41 -13.70
CA LEU A 41 8.87 12.60 -14.11
C LEU A 41 9.60 11.27 -14.27
N SER A 42 9.39 10.29 -13.37
CA SER A 42 9.96 8.95 -13.50
C SER A 42 9.47 8.25 -14.77
N SER A 43 8.17 8.33 -15.09
CA SER A 43 7.63 7.77 -16.33
C SER A 43 8.18 8.47 -17.57
N PHE A 44 8.24 9.80 -17.55
CA PHE A 44 8.79 10.57 -18.65
C PHE A 44 10.27 10.26 -18.87
N TRP A 45 11.05 10.14 -17.80
CA TRP A 45 12.47 9.80 -17.86
C TRP A 45 12.70 8.48 -18.59
N LEU A 46 11.99 7.41 -18.21
CA LEU A 46 12.11 6.09 -18.85
C LEU A 46 11.70 6.12 -20.33
N ILE A 47 10.65 6.87 -20.67
CA ILE A 47 10.24 7.05 -22.08
C ILE A 47 11.31 7.80 -22.86
N TRP A 48 11.85 8.87 -22.28
CA TRP A 48 12.84 9.75 -22.91
C TRP A 48 14.14 9.02 -23.25
N ILE A 49 14.63 8.17 -22.33
CA ILE A 49 15.86 7.39 -22.54
C ILE A 49 15.62 6.09 -23.32
N GLY A 50 14.37 5.76 -23.66
CA GLY A 50 14.01 4.53 -24.38
C GLY A 50 13.96 3.25 -23.53
N GLU A 51 14.20 3.35 -22.21
CA GLU A 51 14.23 2.22 -21.27
C GLU A 51 12.83 1.91 -20.72
N THR A 52 11.91 1.54 -21.59
CA THR A 52 10.52 1.25 -21.18
C THR A 52 10.33 -0.16 -20.62
N ASN A 53 11.28 -1.06 -20.87
CA ASN A 53 11.25 -2.45 -20.42
C ASN A 53 11.85 -2.58 -19.02
N ILE A 54 10.98 -2.72 -18.02
CA ILE A 54 11.37 -2.80 -16.62
C ILE A 54 11.37 -4.24 -16.11
N ARG A 55 12.24 -4.53 -15.14
CA ARG A 55 12.21 -5.82 -14.43
C ARG A 55 10.89 -5.99 -13.70
N TYR A 56 10.18 -7.08 -13.99
CA TYR A 56 8.86 -7.31 -13.39
C TYR A 56 8.90 -8.07 -12.05
N SER A 57 9.99 -8.80 -11.77
CA SER A 57 10.27 -9.47 -10.49
C SER A 57 11.73 -9.25 -10.06
N GLY A 58 11.99 -9.35 -8.75
CA GLY A 58 13.32 -9.31 -8.17
C GLY A 58 14.08 -10.62 -8.36
N ASP A 59 13.35 -11.73 -8.52
CA ASP A 59 13.89 -13.09 -8.51
C ASP A 59 14.50 -13.53 -9.86
N HIS A 60 14.29 -12.75 -10.93
CA HIS A 60 14.89 -13.03 -12.23
C HIS A 60 15.17 -11.73 -13.02
N LYS A 61 15.82 -11.88 -14.17
CA LYS A 61 16.23 -10.77 -15.05
C LYS A 61 15.22 -10.42 -16.15
N GLY A 62 14.10 -11.14 -16.26
CA GLY A 62 13.06 -10.86 -17.25
C GLY A 62 12.50 -9.44 -17.13
N THR A 63 12.28 -8.80 -18.28
CA THR A 63 11.72 -7.46 -18.40
C THR A 63 10.42 -7.47 -19.20
N MET A 64 9.61 -6.44 -19.00
CA MET A 64 8.44 -6.18 -19.82
C MET A 64 8.13 -4.68 -19.83
N PRO A 65 7.38 -4.17 -20.80
CA PRO A 65 7.08 -2.76 -20.83
C PRO A 65 6.27 -2.33 -19.60
N PHE A 66 6.63 -1.22 -18.96
CA PHE A 66 6.01 -0.84 -17.68
C PHE A 66 4.48 -0.64 -17.77
N TRP A 67 3.96 -0.25 -18.94
CA TRP A 67 2.53 -0.09 -19.16
C TRP A 67 1.74 -1.40 -19.05
N HIS A 68 2.38 -2.57 -19.23
CA HIS A 68 1.72 -3.86 -18.98
C HIS A 68 1.29 -4.00 -17.52
N LYS A 69 2.00 -3.41 -16.55
CA LYS A 69 1.55 -3.37 -15.15
C LYS A 69 0.49 -2.30 -14.90
N TRP A 70 0.55 -1.20 -15.64
CA TRP A 70 -0.35 -0.07 -15.43
C TRP A 70 -1.78 -0.40 -15.80
N VAL A 71 -2.00 -1.12 -16.91
CA VAL A 71 -3.36 -1.43 -17.38
C VAL A 71 -4.17 -2.22 -16.34
N PRO A 72 -3.69 -3.37 -15.81
CA PRO A 72 -4.40 -4.08 -14.74
C PRO A 72 -4.64 -3.19 -13.50
N VAL A 73 -3.63 -2.44 -13.06
CA VAL A 73 -3.75 -1.54 -11.91
C VAL A 73 -4.82 -0.47 -12.12
N MET A 74 -4.84 0.18 -13.28
CA MET A 74 -5.83 1.20 -13.62
C MET A 74 -7.24 0.60 -13.67
N ILE A 75 -7.41 -0.59 -14.24
CA ILE A 75 -8.68 -1.33 -14.19
C ILE A 75 -9.10 -1.57 -12.74
N GLY A 76 -8.19 -2.05 -11.90
CA GLY A 76 -8.42 -2.24 -10.46
C GLY A 76 -8.88 -0.96 -9.76
N ILE A 77 -8.17 0.16 -9.98
CA ILE A 77 -8.52 1.48 -9.41
C ILE A 77 -9.90 1.95 -9.89
N LEU A 78 -10.21 1.79 -11.18
CA LEU A 78 -11.52 2.15 -11.74
C LEU A 78 -12.63 1.29 -11.11
N LEU A 79 -12.43 -0.02 -10.95
CA LEU A 79 -13.39 -0.89 -10.28
C LEU A 79 -13.65 -0.46 -8.83
N ILE A 80 -12.60 -0.12 -8.07
CA ILE A 80 -12.73 0.41 -6.71
C ILE A 80 -13.57 1.71 -6.69
N ARG A 81 -13.40 2.54 -7.73
CA ARG A 81 -14.10 3.84 -7.87
C ARG A 81 -15.59 3.68 -8.16
N PHE A 82 -15.96 2.73 -9.02
CA PHE A 82 -17.32 2.54 -9.50
C PHE A 82 -18.14 1.58 -8.65
N LEU A 83 -17.50 0.59 -8.02
CA LEU A 83 -18.22 -0.36 -7.19
C LEU A 83 -18.74 0.31 -5.91
N PRO A 84 -20.02 0.03 -5.54
CA PRO A 84 -20.64 0.64 -4.38
C PRO A 84 -19.94 0.21 -3.09
N PHE A 85 -19.78 1.16 -2.16
CA PHE A 85 -19.20 0.90 -0.85
C PHE A 85 -19.78 1.82 0.23
N HIS A 86 -19.85 1.24 1.43
CA HIS A 86 -20.72 1.62 2.52
C HIS A 86 -20.18 2.70 3.47
N HIS A 87 -18.86 2.90 3.55
CA HIS A 87 -18.24 3.84 4.49
C HIS A 87 -17.46 4.94 3.77
N LYS A 88 -18.17 5.95 3.27
CA LYS A 88 -17.51 7.15 2.75
C LYS A 88 -16.81 7.88 3.91
N ASN A 89 -15.50 8.13 3.78
CA ASN A 89 -14.69 8.93 4.71
C ASN A 89 -14.56 8.39 6.14
N TYR A 90 -14.71 7.09 6.37
CA TYR A 90 -14.43 6.50 7.69
C TYR A 90 -12.94 6.24 7.90
N ASN A 91 -12.40 6.76 9.01
CA ASN A 91 -11.10 6.36 9.53
C ASN A 91 -11.24 5.93 11.00
N PRO A 92 -10.85 4.69 11.36
CA PRO A 92 -11.02 4.18 12.72
C PRO A 92 -10.21 4.93 13.77
N LEU A 93 -9.21 5.71 13.35
CA LEU A 93 -8.33 6.46 14.24
C LEU A 93 -8.77 7.92 14.46
N GLN A 94 -9.87 8.37 13.85
CA GLN A 94 -10.33 9.76 13.93
C GLN A 94 -10.67 10.21 15.36
N GLN A 95 -10.98 9.26 16.25
CA GLN A 95 -11.32 9.52 17.65
C GLN A 95 -10.12 9.75 18.57
N PHE A 96 -8.89 9.51 18.10
CA PHE A 96 -7.69 9.68 18.91
C PHE A 96 -7.16 11.11 18.82
N GLU A 97 -6.47 11.54 19.89
CA GLU A 97 -5.81 12.85 19.96
C GLU A 97 -4.88 13.13 18.74
N PRO A 98 -5.01 14.28 18.06
CA PRO A 98 -4.21 14.62 16.88
C PRO A 98 -2.70 14.53 17.09
N LYS A 99 -2.21 15.00 18.25
CA LYS A 99 -0.78 14.97 18.60
C LYS A 99 -0.22 13.55 18.66
N ARG A 100 -1.00 12.61 19.20
CA ARG A 100 -0.65 11.18 19.26
C ARG A 100 -0.57 10.59 17.87
N ILE A 101 -1.54 10.87 17.00
CA ILE A 101 -1.53 10.41 15.61
C ILE A 101 -0.33 10.95 14.85
N MET A 102 0.00 12.23 15.05
CA MET A 102 1.17 12.87 14.44
C MET A 102 2.48 12.19 14.84
N ILE A 103 2.73 12.00 16.14
CA ILE A 103 3.94 11.32 16.62
C ILE A 103 4.02 9.91 16.05
N GLN A 104 2.91 9.16 16.07
CA GLN A 104 2.90 7.80 15.54
C GLN A 104 3.19 7.76 14.04
N ALA A 105 2.59 8.66 13.26
CA ALA A 105 2.86 8.76 11.83
C ALA A 105 4.32 9.11 11.54
N ILE A 106 4.91 10.03 12.29
CA ILE A 106 6.32 10.42 12.13
C ILE A 106 7.23 9.24 12.43
N VAL A 107 7.05 8.54 13.55
CA VAL A 107 7.89 7.38 13.91
C VAL A 107 7.78 6.27 12.88
N LEU A 108 6.56 5.96 12.42
CA LEU A 108 6.35 4.95 11.38
C LEU A 108 6.97 5.37 10.04
N PHE A 109 6.79 6.62 9.63
CA PHE A 109 7.38 7.13 8.40
C PHE A 109 8.90 7.08 8.45
N LEU A 110 9.51 7.58 9.54
CA LEU A 110 10.95 7.53 9.76
C LEU A 110 11.47 6.08 9.80
N SER A 111 10.71 5.16 10.35
CA SER A 111 11.08 3.74 10.40
C SER A 111 11.12 3.10 9.00
N GLY A 112 10.14 3.38 8.15
CA GLY A 112 10.14 2.94 6.75
C GLY A 112 11.24 3.61 5.91
N SER A 113 11.50 4.90 6.15
CA SER A 113 12.61 5.62 5.51
C SER A 113 13.96 5.07 5.95
N LEU A 114 14.13 4.80 7.25
CA LEU A 114 15.36 4.22 7.78
C LEU A 114 15.59 2.82 7.21
N PHE A 115 14.54 2.02 7.03
CA PHE A 115 14.65 0.71 6.37
C PHE A 115 15.20 0.85 4.95
N THR A 116 14.65 1.79 4.17
CA THR A 116 15.15 2.11 2.82
C THR A 116 16.62 2.55 2.85
N ILE A 117 16.96 3.52 3.72
CA ILE A 117 18.32 4.07 3.83
C ILE A 117 19.31 2.98 4.25
N SER A 118 18.98 2.16 5.24
CA SER A 118 19.83 1.06 5.69
C SER A 118 20.15 0.12 4.55
N LEU A 119 19.17 -0.28 3.74
CA LEU A 119 19.43 -1.17 2.60
C LEU A 119 20.31 -0.53 1.51
N LEU A 120 20.09 0.75 1.21
CA LEU A 120 20.82 1.45 0.16
C LEU A 120 22.25 1.82 0.55
N THR A 121 22.53 1.95 1.85
CA THR A 121 23.85 2.34 2.36
C THR A 121 24.71 1.14 2.77
N THR A 122 24.11 -0.04 2.92
CA THR A 122 24.86 -1.26 3.22
C THR A 122 25.51 -1.83 1.98
N ASN A 123 26.82 -2.06 2.03
CA ASN A 123 27.59 -2.74 0.98
C ASN A 123 27.54 -4.27 1.11
N PHE A 124 26.43 -4.82 1.60
CA PHE A 124 26.30 -6.28 1.73
C PHE A 124 25.91 -6.89 0.38
N GLU A 125 26.46 -8.05 0.07
CA GLU A 125 26.13 -8.81 -1.13
C GLU A 125 25.72 -10.25 -0.78
N GLY A 126 25.01 -10.91 -1.69
CA GLY A 126 24.62 -12.32 -1.57
C GLY A 126 23.84 -12.64 -0.29
N MET A 127 24.26 -13.70 0.41
CA MET A 127 23.58 -14.18 1.62
C MET A 127 23.59 -13.15 2.77
N ALA A 128 24.65 -12.36 2.89
CA ALA A 128 24.73 -11.34 3.92
C ALA A 128 23.65 -10.27 3.73
N LEU A 129 23.44 -9.82 2.49
CA LEU A 129 22.39 -8.87 2.16
C LEU A 129 21.00 -9.42 2.52
N GLN A 130 20.71 -10.66 2.15
CA GLN A 130 19.42 -11.29 2.46
C GLN A 130 19.17 -11.41 3.96
N PHE A 131 20.20 -11.78 4.73
CA PHE A 131 20.10 -11.89 6.18
C PHE A 131 19.85 -10.52 6.84
N TRP A 132 20.64 -9.50 6.48
CA TRP A 132 20.47 -8.14 7.02
C TRP A 132 19.17 -7.49 6.57
N PHE A 133 18.75 -7.75 5.32
CA PHE A 133 17.43 -7.36 4.82
C PHE A 133 16.32 -7.88 5.73
N MET A 134 16.36 -9.17 6.08
CA MET A 134 15.38 -9.79 6.95
C MET A 134 15.38 -9.16 8.35
N ILE A 135 16.56 -8.93 8.92
CA ILE A 135 16.72 -8.30 10.23
C ILE A 135 16.13 -6.89 10.24
N PHE A 136 16.56 -6.03 9.31
CA PHE A 136 16.06 -4.65 9.26
C PHE A 136 14.55 -4.60 9.03
N LYS A 137 14.02 -5.48 8.18
CA LYS A 137 12.60 -5.57 7.90
C LYS A 137 11.81 -5.93 9.16
N ILE A 138 12.24 -6.92 9.93
CA ILE A 138 11.56 -7.32 11.18
C ILE A 138 11.68 -6.23 12.24
N ILE A 139 12.88 -5.66 12.43
CA ILE A 139 13.10 -4.66 13.48
C ILE A 139 12.31 -3.39 13.17
N LEU A 140 12.49 -2.83 11.98
CA LEU A 140 11.93 -1.53 11.61
C LEU A 140 10.45 -1.63 11.24
N LEU A 141 10.05 -2.63 10.45
CA LEU A 141 8.66 -2.67 9.97
C LEU A 141 7.71 -3.45 10.89
N LEU A 142 8.20 -4.19 11.89
CA LEU A 142 7.36 -4.92 12.84
C LEU A 142 7.62 -4.54 14.30
N PHE A 143 8.84 -4.74 14.81
CA PHE A 143 9.13 -4.58 16.24
C PHE A 143 8.96 -3.13 16.71
N THR A 144 9.54 -2.16 16.01
CA THR A 144 9.42 -0.73 16.35
C THR A 144 7.96 -0.25 16.35
N PRO A 145 7.15 -0.48 15.29
CA PRO A 145 5.72 -0.19 15.28
C PRO A 145 4.97 -0.88 16.40
N PHE A 146 5.23 -2.17 16.63
CA PHE A 146 4.53 -2.94 17.65
C PHE A 146 4.77 -2.35 19.04
N MET A 147 6.02 -2.06 19.39
CA MET A 147 6.36 -1.42 20.65
C MET A 147 5.71 -0.04 20.79
N LEU A 148 5.81 0.80 19.76
CA LEU A 148 5.13 2.10 19.73
C LEU A 148 3.63 1.98 20.01
N LEU A 149 2.94 1.04 19.38
CA LEU A 149 1.51 0.83 19.55
C LEU A 149 1.16 0.30 20.95
N LEU A 150 2.00 -0.57 21.53
CA LEU A 150 1.83 -1.07 22.90
C LEU A 150 1.95 0.04 23.95
N PHE A 151 2.98 0.89 23.84
CA PHE A 151 3.17 2.01 24.78
C PHE A 151 1.96 2.95 24.81
N TYR A 152 1.40 3.24 23.64
CA TYR A 152 0.23 4.12 23.53
C TYR A 152 -1.09 3.43 23.90
N LYS A 153 -1.17 2.08 23.86
CA LYS A 153 -2.34 1.32 24.33
C LYS A 153 -2.45 1.36 25.86
N SER A 154 -1.32 1.27 26.56
CA SER A 154 -1.27 1.26 28.03
C SER A 154 -1.85 2.54 28.68
N ASN A 155 -1.68 3.70 28.02
CA ASN A 155 -2.18 4.99 28.51
C ASN A 155 -3.67 5.28 28.21
N SER A 156 -4.38 4.37 27.54
CA SER A 156 -5.73 4.62 26.99
C SER A 156 -6.87 4.29 27.96
N LYS A 157 -6.75 4.58 29.27
CA LYS A 157 -7.85 4.38 30.22
C LYS A 157 -9.04 5.36 30.04
N LYS A 158 -8.94 6.39 29.19
CA LYS A 158 -9.96 7.44 29.03
C LYS A 158 -10.66 7.53 27.67
N GLU A 159 -10.21 6.81 26.65
CA GLU A 159 -10.76 6.95 25.29
C GLU A 159 -11.60 5.72 24.93
N ARG A 160 -12.84 5.69 25.40
CA ARG A 160 -13.83 4.72 24.89
C ARG A 160 -14.17 5.09 23.45
N PRO A 161 -14.08 4.17 22.49
CA PRO A 161 -14.46 4.46 21.13
C PRO A 161 -15.96 4.82 21.09
N LYS A 162 -16.30 5.97 20.51
CA LYS A 162 -17.71 6.32 20.26
C LYS A 162 -18.23 5.31 19.24
N SER A 163 -19.33 4.62 19.57
CA SER A 163 -19.94 3.67 18.65
C SER A 163 -20.40 4.41 17.40
N VAL A 164 -19.70 4.18 16.28
CA VAL A 164 -20.16 4.66 14.99
C VAL A 164 -21.40 3.83 14.65
N LYS A 165 -22.54 4.50 14.49
CA LYS A 165 -23.78 3.86 14.08
C LYS A 165 -23.53 3.10 12.78
N ALA A 166 -23.63 1.78 12.84
CA ALA A 166 -23.64 0.93 11.66
C ALA A 166 -24.94 1.22 10.90
N ILE A 167 -24.87 2.07 9.88
CA ILE A 167 -25.96 2.22 8.91
C ILE A 167 -26.03 0.89 8.12
N GLU A 168 -27.22 0.52 7.67
CA GLU A 168 -27.67 -0.78 7.16
C GLU A 168 -26.61 -1.73 6.56
N ASN A 169 -26.49 -2.89 7.19
CA ASN A 169 -25.54 -3.95 6.87
C ASN A 169 -26.00 -4.76 5.64
N ASN A 170 -25.95 -4.19 4.43
CA ASN A 170 -26.05 -5.02 3.24
C ASN A 170 -24.79 -5.90 3.14
N ARG A 171 -24.95 -7.19 3.49
CA ARG A 171 -23.87 -8.18 3.56
C ARG A 171 -23.07 -8.29 2.26
N TRP A 172 -23.70 -7.99 1.12
CA TRP A 172 -23.07 -8.05 -0.20
C TRP A 172 -21.87 -7.09 -0.35
N TYR A 173 -21.90 -5.91 0.29
CA TYR A 173 -20.78 -4.96 0.21
C TYR A 173 -19.49 -5.45 0.87
N ARG A 174 -19.55 -6.52 1.68
CA ARG A 174 -18.37 -7.15 2.27
C ARG A 174 -17.53 -7.91 1.23
N PHE A 175 -18.16 -8.35 0.15
CA PHE A 175 -17.52 -9.12 -0.92
C PHE A 175 -17.16 -8.26 -2.14
N THR A 176 -17.48 -6.98 -2.16
CA THR A 176 -17.06 -6.06 -3.23
C THR A 176 -15.56 -6.11 -3.54
N PRO A 177 -14.63 -6.18 -2.56
CA PRO A 177 -13.20 -6.30 -2.86
C PRO A 177 -12.86 -7.58 -3.64
N LEU A 178 -13.62 -8.67 -3.48
CA LEU A 178 -13.39 -9.92 -4.18
C LEU A 178 -13.57 -9.74 -5.70
N ILE A 179 -14.56 -8.96 -6.11
CA ILE A 179 -14.80 -8.64 -7.54
C ILE A 179 -13.59 -7.90 -8.11
N VAL A 180 -13.06 -6.92 -7.36
CA VAL A 180 -11.84 -6.19 -7.76
C VAL A 180 -10.67 -7.14 -7.91
N ILE A 181 -10.44 -8.02 -6.92
CA ILE A 181 -9.33 -9.00 -6.93
C ILE A 181 -9.43 -9.95 -8.11
N ILE A 182 -10.60 -10.49 -8.40
CA ILE A 182 -10.81 -11.44 -9.50
C ILE A 182 -10.55 -10.78 -10.85
N ILE A 183 -11.16 -9.61 -11.10
CA ILE A 183 -11.02 -8.93 -12.40
C ILE A 183 -9.59 -8.43 -12.56
N TRP A 184 -9.02 -7.76 -11.56
CA TRP A 184 -7.62 -7.33 -11.58
C TRP A 184 -6.68 -8.52 -11.80
N GLY A 185 -6.88 -9.63 -11.07
CA GLY A 185 -6.06 -10.83 -11.17
C GLY A 185 -6.14 -11.47 -12.56
N TYR A 186 -7.32 -11.51 -13.17
CA TYR A 186 -7.47 -11.97 -14.55
C TYR A 186 -6.61 -11.15 -15.52
N PHE A 187 -6.69 -9.81 -15.44
CA PHE A 187 -5.87 -8.95 -16.29
C PHE A 187 -4.37 -9.09 -16.00
N ASN A 188 -3.99 -9.22 -14.73
CA ASN A 188 -2.60 -9.30 -14.33
C ASN A 188 -1.92 -10.64 -14.65
N PHE A 189 -2.66 -11.76 -14.71
CA PHE A 189 -2.06 -13.10 -14.86
C PHE A 189 -2.47 -13.84 -16.14
N PHE A 190 -3.63 -13.54 -16.73
CA PHE A 190 -4.20 -14.36 -17.81
C PHE A 190 -4.57 -13.58 -19.08
N SER A 191 -4.41 -12.25 -19.10
CA SER A 191 -4.69 -11.42 -20.28
C SER A 191 -3.44 -11.14 -21.13
N THR A 192 -3.58 -10.35 -22.19
CA THR A 192 -2.46 -9.83 -23.00
C THR A 192 -1.49 -8.95 -22.21
N PHE A 193 -1.91 -8.46 -21.04
CA PHE A 193 -1.09 -7.66 -20.12
C PHE A 193 -0.50 -8.51 -18.98
N SER A 194 -0.52 -9.84 -19.11
CA SER A 194 -0.10 -10.74 -18.05
C SER A 194 1.38 -10.56 -17.69
N THR A 195 1.67 -10.67 -16.40
CA THR A 195 3.04 -10.87 -15.92
C THR A 195 3.50 -12.24 -16.40
N PRO A 196 4.64 -12.35 -17.11
CA PRO A 196 5.11 -13.64 -17.58
C PRO A 196 5.35 -14.61 -16.42
N PHE A 197 4.92 -15.85 -16.59
CA PHE A 197 5.16 -16.90 -15.62
C PHE A 197 6.56 -17.48 -15.79
N VAL A 198 7.28 -17.62 -14.67
CA VAL A 198 8.56 -18.32 -14.59
C VAL A 198 8.42 -19.44 -13.57
N SER A 199 8.59 -20.67 -14.04
CA SER A 199 8.57 -21.88 -13.19
C SER A 199 9.72 -21.84 -12.20
N ALA A 200 9.43 -22.20 -10.95
CA ALA A 200 10.43 -22.20 -9.89
C ALA A 200 11.42 -23.36 -10.05
N ARG A 201 10.99 -24.48 -10.65
CA ARG A 201 11.79 -25.71 -10.82
C ARG A 201 12.42 -26.18 -9.49
N MET A 202 11.65 -26.09 -8.42
CA MET A 202 12.05 -26.50 -7.08
C MET A 202 11.23 -27.70 -6.62
N GLU A 203 11.75 -28.43 -5.65
CA GLU A 203 11.01 -29.48 -4.97
C GLU A 203 9.77 -28.88 -4.25
N PRO A 204 8.60 -29.55 -4.29
CA PRO A 204 7.34 -28.99 -3.78
C PRO A 204 7.40 -28.48 -2.35
N THR A 205 8.03 -29.22 -1.42
CA THR A 205 8.09 -28.79 -0.01
C THR A 205 8.94 -27.54 0.18
N VAL A 206 10.06 -27.43 -0.53
CA VAL A 206 10.90 -26.22 -0.54
C VAL A 206 10.13 -25.04 -1.11
N LEU A 207 9.41 -25.23 -2.23
CA LEU A 207 8.61 -24.18 -2.85
C LEU A 207 7.50 -23.69 -1.90
N ILE A 208 6.76 -24.61 -1.26
CA ILE A 208 5.72 -24.26 -0.27
C ILE A 208 6.31 -23.41 0.86
N LEU A 209 7.48 -23.81 1.39
CA LEU A 209 8.12 -23.09 2.49
C LEU A 209 8.54 -21.67 2.08
N ILE A 210 9.16 -21.52 0.90
CA ILE A 210 9.58 -20.22 0.38
C ILE A 210 8.37 -19.32 0.13
N LEU A 211 7.30 -19.84 -0.50
CA LEU A 211 6.08 -19.09 -0.76
C LEU A 211 5.39 -18.67 0.54
N LEU A 212 5.35 -19.55 1.54
CA LEU A 212 4.72 -19.25 2.83
C LEU A 212 5.48 -18.16 3.59
N VAL A 213 6.81 -18.30 3.71
CA VAL A 213 7.66 -17.31 4.38
C VAL A 213 7.62 -15.98 3.62
N GLY A 214 7.76 -16.01 2.30
CA GLY A 214 7.64 -14.84 1.44
C GLY A 214 6.29 -14.16 1.58
N PHE A 215 5.18 -14.91 1.63
CA PHE A 215 3.85 -14.37 1.86
C PHE A 215 3.72 -13.67 3.22
N LEU A 216 4.20 -14.30 4.30
CA LEU A 216 4.13 -13.71 5.65
C LEU A 216 4.98 -12.44 5.76
N ILE A 217 6.19 -12.45 5.21
CA ILE A 217 7.13 -11.35 5.32
C ILE A 217 6.82 -10.22 4.34
N ASN A 218 6.54 -10.55 3.08
CA ASN A 218 6.37 -9.55 2.03
C ASN A 218 4.93 -9.07 1.94
N SER A 219 3.94 -9.96 2.08
CA SER A 219 2.53 -9.58 1.91
C SER A 219 1.85 -9.23 3.22
N VAL A 220 2.02 -10.02 4.28
CA VAL A 220 1.35 -9.74 5.56
C VAL A 220 2.02 -8.56 6.27
N LEU A 221 3.30 -8.71 6.63
CA LEU A 221 4.01 -7.69 7.42
C LEU A 221 4.03 -6.32 6.73
N GLU A 222 4.32 -6.26 5.43
CA GLU A 222 4.39 -4.98 4.73
C GLU A 222 3.02 -4.29 4.64
N GLU A 223 1.94 -5.02 4.32
CA GLU A 223 0.62 -4.40 4.23
C GLU A 223 0.12 -3.92 5.61
N PHE A 224 0.45 -4.63 6.69
CA PHE A 224 0.21 -4.15 8.04
C PHE A 224 0.96 -2.86 8.33
N PHE A 225 2.25 -2.80 8.00
CA PHE A 225 3.06 -1.61 8.23
C PHE A 225 2.61 -0.43 7.38
N TYR A 226 2.65 -0.57 6.06
CA TYR A 226 2.45 0.53 5.12
C TYR A 226 0.98 0.96 5.08
N ARG A 227 0.01 0.03 4.97
CA ARG A 227 -1.41 0.42 4.84
C ARG A 227 -2.09 0.58 6.17
N VAL A 228 -2.04 -0.46 7.01
CA VAL A 228 -2.85 -0.49 8.22
C VAL A 228 -2.32 0.53 9.23
N TRP A 229 -1.01 0.55 9.48
CA TRP A 229 -0.43 1.44 10.47
C TRP A 229 -0.08 2.83 9.93
N LEU A 230 0.72 2.92 8.87
CA LEU A 230 1.25 4.20 8.37
C LEU A 230 0.18 5.00 7.59
N GLN A 231 -0.36 4.43 6.51
CA GLN A 231 -1.30 5.14 5.63
C GLN A 231 -2.52 5.62 6.40
N THR A 232 -3.16 4.77 7.22
CA THR A 232 -4.34 5.15 8.02
C THR A 232 -4.09 6.39 8.89
N ARG A 233 -2.88 6.60 9.40
CA ARG A 233 -2.53 7.79 10.18
C ARG A 233 -2.26 8.99 9.29
N LEU A 234 -1.50 8.80 8.21
CA LEU A 234 -1.24 9.85 7.22
C LEU A 234 -2.53 10.38 6.59
N GLU A 235 -3.56 9.56 6.42
CA GLU A 235 -4.87 9.98 5.90
C GLU A 235 -5.53 11.03 6.80
N LEU A 236 -5.34 10.95 8.12
CA LEU A 236 -5.83 11.97 9.07
C LEU A 236 -4.99 13.25 9.03
N LEU A 237 -3.69 13.13 8.76
CA LEU A 237 -2.78 14.28 8.76
C LEU A 237 -2.83 15.06 7.43
N LEU A 238 -2.78 14.35 6.31
CA LEU A 238 -2.55 14.89 4.96
C LEU A 238 -3.76 14.74 4.04
N GLY A 239 -4.76 13.95 4.43
CA GLY A 239 -5.88 13.56 3.57
C GLY A 239 -5.60 12.26 2.82
N THR A 240 -6.65 11.69 2.23
CA THR A 240 -6.62 10.31 1.69
C THR A 240 -5.62 10.14 0.54
N TRP A 241 -5.71 10.98 -0.49
CA TRP A 241 -4.86 10.85 -1.68
C TRP A 241 -3.38 11.11 -1.39
N PRO A 242 -2.99 12.20 -0.69
CA PRO A 242 -1.60 12.43 -0.33
C PRO A 242 -1.00 11.29 0.52
N ALA A 243 -1.79 10.72 1.43
CA ALA A 243 -1.35 9.59 2.24
C ALA A 243 -1.10 8.32 1.40
N ILE A 244 -2.00 8.00 0.47
CA ILE A 244 -1.83 6.89 -0.47
C ILE A 244 -0.56 7.10 -1.30
N LEU A 245 -0.42 8.28 -1.92
CA LEU A 245 0.72 8.62 -2.76
C LEU A 245 2.05 8.50 -2.00
N LEU A 246 2.15 9.16 -0.84
CA LEU A 246 3.36 9.18 -0.03
C LEU A 246 3.76 7.78 0.46
N THR A 247 2.78 7.01 0.95
CA THR A 247 3.02 5.64 1.44
C THR A 247 3.43 4.72 0.29
N SER A 248 2.87 4.90 -0.90
CA SER A 248 3.19 4.09 -2.08
C SER A 248 4.60 4.36 -2.58
N LEU A 249 5.05 5.63 -2.57
CA LEU A 249 6.42 5.98 -2.91
C LEU A 249 7.43 5.48 -1.87
N LEU A 250 7.11 5.58 -0.57
CA LEU A 250 7.96 5.04 0.50
C LEU A 250 8.06 3.51 0.41
N TRP A 251 6.97 2.84 0.07
CA TRP A 251 7.00 1.40 -0.18
C TRP A 251 7.83 1.05 -1.42
N ALA A 252 7.72 1.83 -2.50
CA ALA A 252 8.50 1.61 -3.70
C ALA A 252 10.00 1.84 -3.50
N SER A 253 10.41 2.79 -2.67
CA SER A 253 11.82 3.23 -2.58
C SER A 253 12.79 2.15 -2.10
N TRP A 254 12.39 1.28 -1.18
CA TRP A 254 13.29 0.22 -0.72
C TRP A 254 13.56 -0.85 -1.79
N HIS A 255 12.67 -0.97 -2.79
CA HIS A 255 12.86 -1.92 -3.89
C HIS A 255 14.05 -1.57 -4.79
N ILE A 256 14.60 -0.36 -4.71
CA ILE A 256 15.82 0.04 -5.44
C ILE A 256 16.96 -0.93 -5.09
N ALA A 257 17.08 -1.32 -3.82
CA ALA A 257 18.14 -2.21 -3.34
C ALA A 257 18.05 -3.63 -3.93
N LEU A 258 16.87 -4.08 -4.37
CA LEU A 258 16.67 -5.45 -4.90
C LEU A 258 16.51 -5.48 -6.43
N HIS A 259 15.89 -4.46 -7.00
CA HIS A 259 15.61 -4.40 -8.44
C HIS A 259 16.65 -3.59 -9.21
N GLY A 260 17.59 -2.94 -8.51
CA GLY A 260 18.59 -2.09 -9.11
C GLY A 260 19.48 -2.81 -10.12
N SER A 261 19.82 -2.08 -11.17
CA SER A 261 20.82 -2.42 -12.18
C SER A 261 22.17 -1.75 -11.92
N GLY A 262 22.23 -0.86 -10.91
CA GLY A 262 23.41 -0.05 -10.58
C GLY A 262 23.34 1.38 -11.14
N HIS A 263 22.34 1.68 -11.97
CA HIS A 263 22.08 3.03 -12.49
C HIS A 263 20.99 3.70 -11.67
N TRP A 264 21.40 4.55 -10.74
CA TRP A 264 20.52 5.13 -9.71
C TRP A 264 19.27 5.82 -10.28
N ASP A 265 19.42 6.55 -11.38
CA ASP A 265 18.35 7.28 -12.05
C ASP A 265 17.32 6.33 -12.69
N ILE A 266 17.79 5.32 -13.43
CA ILE A 266 16.95 4.30 -14.07
C ILE A 266 16.27 3.43 -13.02
N ASP A 267 17.00 3.02 -11.99
CA ASP A 267 16.51 2.15 -10.93
C ASP A 267 15.42 2.84 -10.10
N THR A 268 15.66 4.10 -9.74
CA THR A 268 14.67 4.93 -9.03
C THR A 268 13.41 5.11 -9.86
N ALA A 269 13.56 5.48 -11.14
CA ALA A 269 12.42 5.66 -12.02
C ALA A 269 11.64 4.34 -12.20
N THR A 270 12.36 3.23 -12.39
CA THR A 270 11.81 1.88 -12.54
C THR A 270 10.96 1.46 -11.34
N VAL A 271 11.47 1.60 -10.11
CA VAL A 271 10.69 1.17 -8.94
C VAL A 271 9.48 2.07 -8.71
N ILE A 272 9.56 3.36 -9.04
CA ILE A 272 8.44 4.30 -8.90
C ILE A 272 7.32 3.92 -9.89
N VAL A 273 7.64 3.68 -11.17
CA VAL A 273 6.62 3.32 -12.16
C VAL A 273 6.09 1.90 -11.98
N ASN A 274 6.84 1.03 -11.32
CA ASN A 274 6.48 -0.35 -11.07
C ASN A 274 5.76 -0.50 -9.72
N HIS A 275 6.51 -0.42 -8.63
CA HIS A 275 6.03 -0.62 -7.27
C HIS A 275 5.23 0.58 -6.78
N GLY A 276 5.56 1.81 -7.19
CA GLY A 276 4.78 2.98 -6.79
C GLY A 276 3.33 2.88 -7.25
N ILE A 277 3.09 2.51 -8.51
CA ILE A 277 1.75 2.36 -9.10
C ILE A 277 0.98 1.19 -8.47
N VAL A 278 1.63 0.04 -8.25
CA VAL A 278 1.03 -1.08 -7.49
C VAL A 278 0.67 -0.64 -6.07
N GLY A 279 1.53 0.15 -5.43
CA GLY A 279 1.30 0.74 -4.13
C GLY A 279 0.05 1.63 -4.11
N LEU A 280 -0.19 2.43 -5.16
CA LEU A 280 -1.39 3.25 -5.29
C LEU A 280 -2.66 2.39 -5.32
N PHE A 281 -2.62 1.28 -6.07
CA PHE A 281 -3.74 0.34 -6.13
C PHE A 281 -4.05 -0.26 -4.76
N LEU A 282 -3.05 -0.82 -4.08
CA LEU A 282 -3.19 -1.38 -2.73
C LEU A 282 -3.65 -0.31 -1.72
N GLY A 283 -3.08 0.89 -1.80
CA GLY A 283 -3.44 2.01 -0.95
C GLY A 283 -4.87 2.47 -1.15
N TYR A 284 -5.35 2.51 -2.39
CA TYR A 284 -6.73 2.86 -2.69
C TYR A 284 -7.71 1.75 -2.28
N LEU A 285 -7.34 0.49 -2.49
CA LEU A 285 -8.11 -0.69 -2.04
C LEU A 285 -8.29 -0.66 -0.51
N TRP A 286 -7.22 -0.37 0.23
CA TRP A 286 -7.25 -0.19 1.68
C TRP A 286 -8.12 1.00 2.08
N ALA A 287 -7.84 2.19 1.54
CA ALA A 287 -8.55 3.42 1.90
C ALA A 287 -10.05 3.31 1.65
N ARG A 288 -10.44 2.62 0.56
CA ARG A 288 -11.83 2.41 0.21
C ARG A 288 -12.48 1.35 1.08
N TYR A 289 -11.93 0.14 1.19
CA TYR A 289 -12.66 -0.99 1.78
C TYR A 289 -12.32 -1.29 3.26
N ARG A 290 -11.15 -0.84 3.75
CA ARG A 290 -10.63 -1.15 5.09
C ARG A 290 -10.62 -2.65 5.41
N LYS A 291 -10.31 -3.48 4.42
CA LYS A 291 -10.22 -4.94 4.53
C LYS A 291 -8.78 -5.38 4.38
N VAL A 292 -8.15 -5.78 5.49
CA VAL A 292 -6.75 -6.22 5.52
C VAL A 292 -6.55 -7.47 4.66
N TRP A 293 -7.51 -8.41 4.68
CA TRP A 293 -7.43 -9.62 3.87
C TRP A 293 -7.34 -9.31 2.36
N ALA A 294 -8.01 -8.25 1.88
CA ALA A 294 -8.05 -7.94 0.46
C ALA A 294 -6.68 -7.49 -0.06
N ILE A 295 -6.01 -6.59 0.67
CA ILE A 295 -4.66 -6.13 0.33
C ILE A 295 -3.62 -7.24 0.47
N ILE A 296 -3.74 -8.10 1.49
CA ILE A 296 -2.85 -9.26 1.68
C ILE A 296 -2.98 -10.25 0.53
N ILE A 297 -4.20 -10.55 0.07
CA ILE A 297 -4.41 -11.47 -1.06
C ILE A 297 -3.80 -10.87 -2.33
N VAL A 298 -4.09 -9.60 -2.65
CA VAL A 298 -3.53 -8.96 -3.86
C VAL A 298 -2.00 -8.98 -3.81
N HIS A 299 -1.41 -8.53 -2.70
CA HIS A 299 0.04 -8.49 -2.57
C HIS A 299 0.66 -9.91 -2.57
N GLY A 300 -0.02 -10.89 -1.97
CA GLY A 300 0.35 -12.30 -2.02
C GLY A 300 0.40 -12.83 -3.46
N LEU A 301 -0.62 -12.55 -4.26
CA LEU A 301 -0.66 -12.95 -5.67
C LEU A 301 0.42 -12.27 -6.51
N ILE A 302 0.83 -11.04 -6.17
CA ILE A 302 1.93 -10.35 -6.86
C ILE A 302 3.27 -11.02 -6.55
N ASN A 303 3.49 -11.45 -5.30
CA ASN A 303 4.70 -12.15 -4.90
C ASN A 303 4.73 -13.62 -5.34
N ALA A 304 3.57 -14.26 -5.42
CA ALA A 304 3.42 -15.68 -5.75
C ALA A 304 2.47 -15.82 -6.94
N HIS A 305 3.03 -16.13 -8.11
CA HIS A 305 2.24 -16.29 -9.32
C HIS A 305 1.27 -17.47 -9.17
N PRO A 306 -0.02 -17.37 -9.55
CA PRO A 306 -1.00 -18.45 -9.37
C PRO A 306 -0.56 -19.80 -9.98
N LEU A 307 0.15 -19.76 -11.11
CA LEU A 307 0.70 -20.97 -11.74
C LEU A 307 1.80 -21.66 -10.91
N GLN A 308 2.49 -20.98 -9.99
CA GLN A 308 3.42 -21.63 -9.06
C GLN A 308 2.68 -22.54 -8.07
N LEU A 309 1.46 -22.16 -7.66
CA LEU A 309 0.62 -23.00 -6.81
C LEU A 309 0.15 -24.26 -7.56
N ILE A 310 -0.03 -24.14 -8.88
CA ILE A 310 -0.38 -25.24 -9.75
C ILE A 310 0.84 -26.16 -9.95
N GLU A 311 2.05 -25.61 -10.11
CA GLU A 311 3.30 -26.38 -10.21
C GLU A 311 3.45 -27.36 -9.03
N ILE A 312 3.15 -26.91 -7.81
CA ILE A 312 3.17 -27.74 -6.58
C ILE A 312 2.24 -28.96 -6.67
N LEU A 313 1.12 -28.86 -7.37
CA LEU A 313 0.13 -29.94 -7.47
C LEU A 313 0.48 -30.98 -8.54
N PHE A 314 1.34 -30.63 -9.50
CA PHE A 314 1.65 -31.44 -10.68
C PHE A 314 3.14 -31.87 -10.75
N THR A 315 3.90 -31.63 -9.67
CA THR A 315 5.27 -32.13 -9.46
C THR A 315 5.31 -33.11 -8.31
#